data_AF-A0A9J6P9S2-F1
#
_entry.id   AF-A0A9J6P9S2-F1
#
_cell.length_a   1.000
_cell.length_b   1.000
_cell.length_c   1.000
_cell.angle_alpha   90.00
_cell.angle_beta   90.00
_cell.angle_gamma   90.00
#
_symmetry.space_group_name_H-M   'P 1'
#
loop_
_entity.id
_entity.type
_entity.pdbx_description
1 polymer ?
#
loop_
_entity_poly.entity_id
_entity_poly.type
_entity_poly.pdbx_seq_one_letter_code
_entity_poly.pdbx_strand_id
1 'polypeptide(L)'
;MRTPMELTVTTPLAIVLRDADVTSVRAEDASGGFGIWPGHRDFLTVLGASVLRWKRAGEDRWRYCALHGGVMRVTGGARLEVACREAVPGDDLAALETDVRARFEAADDAARRARGEQMRLHAVAIRRLMQRLGRPDDETVDALAEAFR
;
A
#
# COMPACT_ATOMS: atom_id res chain seq x y z
N MET A 1 -27.32 -21.33 11.36
CA MET A 1 -26.83 -20.34 10.37
C MET A 1 -25.41 -19.98 10.75
N ARG A 2 -24.45 -19.93 9.81
CA ARG A 2 -23.08 -19.53 10.12
C ARG A 2 -23.04 -18.02 10.35
N THR A 3 -22.44 -17.57 11.44
CA THR A 3 -22.24 -16.14 11.74
C THR A 3 -21.43 -15.50 10.61
N PRO A 4 -21.82 -14.33 10.08
CA PRO A 4 -21.03 -13.64 9.06
C PRO A 4 -19.67 -13.20 9.61
N MET A 5 -18.75 -12.85 8.71
CA MET A 5 -17.44 -12.31 9.04
C MET A 5 -17.32 -10.84 8.65
N GLU A 6 -16.47 -10.11 9.36
CA GLU A 6 -16.14 -8.72 9.04
C GLU A 6 -14.93 -8.66 8.10
N LEU A 7 -15.10 -8.02 6.95
CA LEU A 7 -14.04 -7.66 6.00
C LEU A 7 -13.67 -6.18 6.21
N THR A 8 -12.40 -5.90 6.44
CA THR A 8 -11.86 -4.52 6.44
C THR A 8 -10.68 -4.43 5.47
N VAL A 9 -10.72 -3.47 4.54
CA VAL A 9 -9.61 -3.14 3.63
C VAL A 9 -9.09 -1.75 3.98
N THR A 10 -7.80 -1.65 4.23
CA THR A 10 -7.14 -0.43 4.70
C THR A 10 -5.94 -0.08 3.84
N THR A 11 -5.79 1.21 3.63
CA THR A 11 -4.57 1.86 3.14
C THR A 11 -3.96 2.66 4.28
N PRO A 12 -2.69 3.12 4.18
CA PRO A 12 -2.10 3.97 5.20
C PRO A 12 -2.89 5.26 5.49
N LEU A 13 -3.71 5.71 4.54
CA LEU A 13 -4.43 6.98 4.63
C LEU A 13 -5.91 6.82 4.99
N ALA A 14 -6.50 5.63 4.82
CA ALA A 14 -7.93 5.43 5.00
C ALA A 14 -8.33 3.96 5.15
N ILE A 15 -9.45 3.74 5.83
CA ILE A 15 -10.26 2.52 5.69
C ILE A 15 -11.03 2.66 4.36
N VAL A 16 -10.67 1.85 3.37
CA VAL A 16 -11.26 1.91 2.03
C VAL A 16 -12.60 1.18 1.97
N LEU A 17 -12.72 0.08 2.72
CA LEU A 17 -13.97 -0.66 2.82
C LEU A 17 -14.05 -1.33 4.19
N ARG A 18 -15.26 -1.35 4.77
CA ARG A 18 -15.61 -2.18 5.93
C ARG A 18 -16.99 -2.79 5.71
N ASP A 19 -17.11 -4.08 5.95
CA ASP A 19 -18.32 -4.85 5.69
C ASP A 19 -18.48 -5.96 6.73
N ALA A 20 -19.55 -5.93 7.52
CA ALA A 20 -19.75 -6.85 8.64
C ALA A 20 -20.50 -8.15 8.25
N ASP A 21 -21.12 -8.18 7.07
CA ASP A 21 -22.07 -9.24 6.69
C ASP A 21 -21.50 -10.17 5.62
N VAL A 22 -20.18 -10.37 5.60
CA VAL A 22 -19.51 -11.15 4.55
C VAL A 22 -19.69 -12.65 4.80
N THR A 23 -20.02 -13.40 3.74
CA THR A 23 -20.26 -14.85 3.80
C THR A 23 -19.27 -15.67 2.98
N SER A 24 -18.59 -15.04 2.02
CA SER A 24 -17.60 -15.67 1.14
C SER A 24 -16.67 -14.60 0.60
N VAL A 25 -15.37 -14.84 0.67
CA VAL A 25 -14.32 -14.01 0.07
C VAL A 25 -13.50 -14.88 -0.86
N ARG A 26 -13.10 -14.35 -2.02
CA ARG A 26 -12.07 -14.92 -2.88
C ARG A 26 -10.97 -13.90 -3.14
N ALA A 27 -9.73 -14.38 -3.08
CA ALA A 27 -8.53 -13.62 -3.32
C ALA A 27 -7.46 -14.51 -3.96
N GLU A 28 -6.32 -13.93 -4.31
CA GLU A 28 -5.20 -14.59 -4.97
C GLU A 28 -3.89 -14.20 -4.29
N ASP A 29 -3.03 -15.18 -4.09
CA ASP A 29 -1.65 -14.98 -3.63
C ASP A 29 -0.67 -15.75 -4.54
N ALA A 30 0.59 -15.84 -4.14
CA ALA A 30 1.63 -16.52 -4.92
C ALA A 30 1.36 -18.02 -5.16
N SER A 31 0.46 -18.65 -4.40
CA SER A 31 0.04 -20.04 -4.59
C SER A 31 -1.13 -20.18 -5.58
N GLY A 32 -1.76 -19.07 -5.98
CA GLY A 32 -2.94 -19.03 -6.84
C GLY A 32 -4.20 -18.55 -6.10
N GLY A 33 -5.36 -18.91 -6.64
CA GLY A 33 -6.66 -18.47 -6.12
C GLY A 33 -7.15 -19.29 -4.92
N PHE A 34 -7.70 -18.62 -3.92
CA PHE A 34 -8.26 -19.25 -2.72
C PHE A 34 -9.58 -18.60 -2.26
N GLY A 35 -10.27 -19.25 -1.33
CA GLY A 35 -11.53 -18.78 -0.76
C GLY A 35 -11.55 -18.83 0.77
N ILE A 36 -12.14 -17.80 1.38
CA ILE A 36 -12.34 -17.70 2.84
C ILE A 36 -13.84 -17.65 3.11
N TRP A 37 -14.30 -18.49 4.03
CA TRP A 37 -15.65 -18.47 4.58
C TRP A 37 -15.59 -18.16 6.07
N PRO A 38 -16.70 -17.71 6.70
CA PRO A 38 -16.75 -17.60 8.14
C PRO A 38 -16.35 -18.90 8.86
N GLY A 39 -15.66 -18.80 9.98
CA GLY A 39 -15.08 -19.93 10.71
C GLY A 39 -13.79 -20.51 10.10
N HIS A 40 -13.19 -19.84 9.11
CA HIS A 40 -11.87 -20.23 8.60
C HIS A 40 -10.82 -20.14 9.71
N ARG A 41 -9.80 -21.01 9.69
CA ARG A 41 -8.68 -20.93 10.63
C ARG A 41 -7.94 -19.60 10.44
N ASP A 42 -7.23 -19.17 11.47
CA ASP A 42 -6.29 -18.06 11.33
C ASP A 42 -5.36 -18.30 10.14
N PHE A 43 -5.21 -17.26 9.33
CA PHE A 43 -4.53 -17.33 8.04
C PHE A 43 -3.83 -15.99 7.78
N LEU A 44 -2.64 -16.03 7.20
CA LEU A 44 -1.85 -14.85 6.88
C LEU A 44 -1.16 -15.09 5.54
N THR A 45 -1.34 -14.18 4.60
CA THR A 45 -0.68 -14.27 3.29
C THR A 45 -0.37 -12.89 2.72
N VAL A 46 0.53 -12.86 1.74
CA VAL A 46 0.88 -11.68 0.96
C VAL A 46 0.11 -11.74 -0.35
N LEU A 47 -0.61 -10.67 -0.65
CA LEU A 47 -1.35 -10.51 -1.90
C LEU A 47 -0.48 -9.78 -2.92
N GLY A 48 -0.46 -10.29 -4.15
CA GLY A 48 0.01 -9.54 -5.32
C GLY A 48 -1.05 -8.52 -5.77
N ALA A 49 -0.76 -7.78 -6.85
CA ALA A 49 -1.77 -6.97 -7.51
C ALA A 49 -2.90 -7.88 -7.99
N SER A 50 -4.10 -7.71 -7.44
CA SER A 50 -5.19 -8.68 -7.59
C SER A 50 -6.55 -8.03 -7.34
N VAL A 51 -7.62 -8.77 -7.65
CA VAL A 51 -8.99 -8.37 -7.33
C VAL A 51 -9.53 -9.28 -6.23
N LEU A 52 -9.74 -8.72 -5.05
CA LEU A 52 -10.50 -9.36 -3.99
C LEU A 52 -11.99 -9.24 -4.31
N ARG A 53 -12.73 -10.33 -4.16
CA ARG A 53 -14.19 -10.33 -4.35
C ARG A 53 -14.90 -10.99 -3.19
N TRP A 54 -16.07 -10.48 -2.82
CA TRP A 54 -16.84 -11.03 -1.70
C TRP A 54 -18.35 -11.00 -1.95
N LYS A 55 -19.07 -11.82 -1.19
CA LYS A 55 -20.54 -11.84 -1.11
C LYS A 55 -21.01 -11.49 0.29
N ARG A 56 -22.17 -10.86 0.38
CA ARG A 56 -22.86 -10.56 1.65
C ARG A 56 -23.92 -11.61 1.97
N ALA A 57 -24.35 -11.66 3.22
CA ALA A 57 -25.52 -12.44 3.62
C ALA A 57 -26.77 -11.96 2.87
N GLY A 58 -27.53 -12.89 2.30
CA GLY A 58 -28.75 -12.56 1.55
C GLY A 58 -28.53 -11.97 0.14
N GLU A 59 -27.28 -11.80 -0.30
CA GLU A 59 -26.94 -11.32 -1.65
C GLU A 59 -26.20 -12.42 -2.44
N ASP A 60 -26.59 -12.67 -3.68
CA ASP A 60 -25.84 -13.58 -4.56
C ASP A 60 -24.82 -12.85 -5.48
N ARG A 61 -24.85 -11.52 -5.48
CA ARG A 61 -23.97 -10.67 -6.28
C ARG A 61 -22.57 -10.60 -5.68
N TRP A 62 -21.56 -10.66 -6.55
CA TRP A 62 -20.17 -10.37 -6.17
C TRP A 62 -19.93 -8.87 -6.09
N ARG A 63 -19.18 -8.47 -5.07
CA ARG A 63 -18.58 -7.14 -4.92
C ARG A 63 -17.07 -7.28 -5.09
N TYR A 64 -16.41 -6.21 -5.51
CA TYR A 64 -15.00 -6.25 -5.91
C TYR A 64 -14.19 -5.16 -5.23
N CYS A 65 -12.93 -5.45 -4.98
CA CYS A 65 -11.94 -4.48 -4.55
C CYS A 65 -10.62 -4.82 -5.23
N ALA A 66 -10.17 -3.94 -6.10
CA ALA A 66 -8.84 -4.05 -6.67
C ALA A 66 -7.81 -3.61 -5.64
N LEU A 67 -6.75 -4.40 -5.49
CA LEU A 67 -5.70 -4.21 -4.51
C LEU A 67 -4.35 -4.06 -5.23
N HIS A 68 -3.57 -3.04 -4.88
CA HIS A 68 -2.19 -2.92 -5.35
C HIS A 68 -1.23 -3.67 -4.41
N GLY A 69 -1.43 -4.98 -4.32
CA GLY A 69 -0.75 -5.87 -3.37
C GLY A 69 -1.09 -5.56 -1.91
N GLY A 70 -0.60 -6.37 -0.99
CA GLY A 70 -0.84 -6.16 0.43
C GLY A 70 -0.61 -7.38 1.29
N VAL A 71 -1.06 -7.30 2.54
CA VAL A 71 -1.07 -8.43 3.48
C VAL A 71 -2.52 -8.67 3.89
N MET A 72 -2.97 -9.92 3.78
CA MET A 72 -4.28 -10.34 4.25
C MET A 72 -4.13 -11.23 5.49
N ARG A 73 -4.93 -10.95 6.51
CA ARG A 73 -5.00 -11.79 7.72
C ARG A 73 -6.44 -12.15 8.05
N VAL A 74 -6.66 -13.40 8.43
CA VAL A 74 -7.88 -13.90 9.07
C VAL A 74 -7.59 -14.16 10.55
N THR A 75 -8.48 -13.74 11.44
CA THR A 75 -8.33 -13.92 12.90
C THR A 75 -9.64 -14.35 13.53
N GLY A 76 -9.59 -15.41 14.35
CA GLY A 76 -10.74 -15.96 15.08
C GLY A 76 -11.86 -16.45 14.18
N GLY A 77 -11.58 -16.72 12.90
CA GLY A 77 -12.56 -17.11 11.89
C GLY A 77 -13.68 -16.10 11.59
N ALA A 78 -13.65 -14.90 12.17
CA ALA A 78 -14.71 -13.90 12.04
C ALA A 78 -14.21 -12.54 11.54
N ARG A 79 -12.90 -12.30 11.51
CA ARG A 79 -12.31 -11.05 11.04
C ARG A 79 -11.33 -11.32 9.91
N LEU A 80 -11.50 -10.64 8.79
CA LEU A 80 -10.55 -10.60 7.68
C LEU A 80 -10.14 -9.17 7.40
N GLU A 81 -8.84 -8.93 7.48
CA GLU A 81 -8.23 -7.62 7.31
C GLU A 81 -7.25 -7.67 6.16
N VAL A 82 -7.33 -6.68 5.27
CA VAL A 82 -6.35 -6.44 4.23
C VAL A 82 -5.72 -5.08 4.47
N ALA A 83 -4.39 -5.06 4.57
CA ALA A 83 -3.60 -3.84 4.54
C ALA A 83 -2.86 -3.77 3.21
N CYS A 84 -3.14 -2.74 2.42
CA CYS A 84 -2.56 -2.54 1.08
C CYS A 84 -2.07 -1.11 0.91
N ARG A 85 -1.27 -0.85 -0.14
CA ARG A 85 -0.87 0.54 -0.46
C ARG A 85 -2.03 1.32 -1.04
N GLU A 86 -2.77 0.68 -1.94
CA GLU A 86 -3.92 1.24 -2.62
C GLU A 86 -5.01 0.18 -2.75
N ALA A 87 -6.25 0.63 -2.65
CA ALA A 87 -7.43 -0.19 -2.88
C ALA A 87 -8.51 0.64 -3.58
N VAL A 88 -9.24 0.00 -4.49
CA VAL A 88 -10.36 0.60 -5.23
C VAL A 88 -11.55 -0.34 -5.15
N PRO A 89 -12.62 0.00 -4.41
CA PRO A 89 -13.84 -0.79 -4.34
C PRO A 89 -14.69 -0.57 -5.60
N GLY A 90 -15.44 -1.59 -6.02
CA GLY A 90 -16.37 -1.51 -7.14
C GLY A 90 -17.44 -2.61 -7.09
N ASP A 91 -18.60 -2.34 -7.69
CA ASP A 91 -19.70 -3.31 -7.79
C ASP A 91 -19.75 -4.03 -9.16
N ASP A 92 -19.01 -3.52 -10.16
CA ASP A 92 -18.90 -4.08 -11.50
C ASP A 92 -17.42 -4.18 -11.92
N LEU A 93 -17.03 -5.31 -12.50
CA LEU A 93 -15.64 -5.59 -12.83
C LEU A 93 -15.15 -4.78 -14.04
N ALA A 94 -16.01 -4.55 -15.03
CA ALA A 94 -15.64 -3.81 -16.23
C ALA A 94 -15.42 -2.32 -15.94
N ALA A 95 -16.30 -1.72 -15.13
CA ALA A 95 -16.10 -0.36 -14.62
C ALA A 95 -14.82 -0.28 -13.75
N LEU A 96 -14.62 -1.26 -12.86
CA LEU A 96 -13.48 -1.28 -11.95
C LEU A 96 -12.14 -1.30 -12.69
N GLU A 97 -12.01 -2.02 -13.80
CA GLU A 97 -10.77 -2.05 -14.59
C GLU A 97 -10.36 -0.64 -15.05
N THR A 98 -11.33 0.15 -15.54
CA THR A 98 -11.07 1.50 -16.02
C THR A 98 -10.64 2.43 -14.89
N ASP A 99 -11.35 2.37 -13.76
CA ASP A 99 -11.06 3.19 -12.58
C ASP A 99 -9.71 2.86 -11.96
N VAL A 100 -9.37 1.57 -11.89
CA VAL A 100 -8.10 1.08 -11.35
C VAL A 100 -6.93 1.58 -12.16
N ARG A 101 -7.01 1.47 -13.49
CA ARG A 101 -5.94 1.95 -14.38
C ARG A 101 -5.67 3.43 -14.18
N ALA A 102 -6.72 4.27 -14.24
CA ALA A 102 -6.59 5.71 -14.07
C ALA A 102 -6.02 6.09 -12.69
N ARG A 103 -6.45 5.40 -11.63
CA ARG A 103 -6.03 5.71 -10.26
C ARG A 103 -4.59 5.28 -9.99
N PHE A 104 -4.20 4.10 -10.47
CA PHE A 104 -2.83 3.61 -10.34
C PHE A 104 -1.85 4.49 -11.13
N GLU A 105 -2.18 4.87 -12.36
CA GLU A 105 -1.36 5.82 -13.14
C GLU A 105 -1.16 7.15 -12.40
N ALA A 106 -2.24 7.73 -11.87
CA ALA A 106 -2.19 8.98 -11.12
C ALA A 106 -1.37 8.87 -9.83
N ALA A 107 -1.48 7.75 -9.11
CA ALA A 107 -0.74 7.51 -7.88
C ALA A 107 0.76 7.31 -8.14
N ASP A 108 1.09 6.58 -9.21
CA ASP A 108 2.47 6.40 -9.67
C ASP A 108 3.12 7.72 -10.08
N ASP A 109 2.39 8.57 -10.81
CA ASP A 109 2.83 9.92 -11.16
C ASP A 109 3.02 10.82 -9.95
N ALA A 110 2.12 10.75 -8.97
CA ALA A 110 2.25 11.48 -7.72
C ALA A 110 3.49 11.01 -6.94
N ALA A 111 3.72 9.70 -6.85
CA ALA A 111 4.87 9.12 -6.18
C ALA A 111 6.19 9.47 -6.89
N ARG A 112 6.22 9.46 -8.23
CA ARG A 112 7.39 9.91 -9.02
C ARG A 112 7.70 11.38 -8.74
N ARG A 113 6.70 12.26 -8.79
CA ARG A 113 6.87 13.70 -8.52
C ARG A 113 7.37 13.97 -7.09
N ALA A 114 6.79 13.30 -6.10
CA ALA A 114 7.19 13.44 -4.71
C ALA A 114 8.66 13.04 -4.48
N ARG A 115 9.11 11.91 -5.08
CA ARG A 115 10.52 11.48 -5.01
C ARG A 115 11.45 12.49 -5.68
N GLY A 116 11.08 13.02 -6.85
CA GLY A 116 11.86 14.03 -7.55
C GLY A 116 12.03 15.32 -6.73
N GLU A 117 10.94 15.80 -6.13
CA GLU A 117 10.98 16.98 -5.27
C GLU A 117 11.82 16.76 -4.02
N GLN A 118 11.69 15.58 -3.37
CA GLN A 118 12.52 15.22 -2.23
C GLN A 118 14.02 15.20 -2.57
N MET A 119 14.40 14.60 -3.70
CA MET A 119 15.80 14.59 -4.16
C MET A 119 16.32 16.00 -4.42
N ARG A 120 15.50 16.86 -5.05
CA ARG A 120 15.84 18.27 -5.30
C ARG A 120 16.07 19.03 -3.99
N LEU A 121 15.17 18.87 -3.02
CA LEU A 121 15.28 19.49 -1.69
C LEU A 121 16.54 19.02 -0.96
N HIS A 122 16.85 17.72 -0.98
CA HIS A 122 18.07 17.17 -0.39
C HIS A 122 19.33 17.77 -1.05
N ALA A 123 19.38 17.82 -2.39
CA ALA A 123 20.53 18.37 -3.11
C ALA A 123 20.76 19.86 -2.80
N VAL A 124 19.69 20.65 -2.72
CA VAL A 124 19.77 22.07 -2.33
C VAL A 124 20.23 22.23 -0.89
N ALA A 125 19.74 21.40 0.04
CA ALA A 125 20.16 21.43 1.44
C ALA A 125 21.65 21.10 1.59
N ILE A 126 22.12 20.03 0.94
CA ILE A 126 23.54 19.63 0.94
C ILE A 126 24.41 20.76 0.37
N ARG A 127 24.03 21.33 -0.78
CA ARG A 127 24.77 22.44 -1.40
C ARG A 127 24.88 23.65 -0.47
N ARG A 128 23.79 24.04 0.20
CA ARG A 128 23.81 25.14 1.18
C ARG A 128 24.68 24.83 2.39
N LEU A 129 24.69 23.58 2.85
CA LEU A 129 25.54 23.14 3.95
C LEU A 129 27.02 23.24 3.55
N MET A 130 27.38 22.73 2.37
CA MET A 130 28.74 22.82 1.83
C MET A 130 29.20 24.26 1.63
N GLN A 131 28.32 25.17 1.20
CA GLN A 131 28.67 26.60 1.08
C GLN A 131 28.92 27.27 2.44
N ARG A 132 28.21 26.85 3.50
CA ARG A 132 28.40 27.39 4.85
C ARG A 132 29.57 26.78 5.60
N LEU A 133 29.87 25.52 5.32
CA LEU A 133 31.00 24.78 5.90
C LEU A 133 32.28 24.94 5.06
N GLY A 134 32.17 25.47 3.84
CA GLY A 134 33.24 25.58 2.87
C GLY A 134 33.61 27.03 2.55
N ARG A 135 34.49 27.58 3.38
CA ARG A 135 35.72 28.22 2.94
C ARG A 135 36.74 27.96 4.06
N PRO A 136 37.65 26.97 3.95
CA PRO A 136 38.83 27.03 4.80
C PRO A 136 39.53 28.34 4.42
N ASP A 137 39.83 29.19 5.41
CA ASP A 137 40.74 30.29 5.15
C ASP A 137 42.08 29.68 4.72
N ASP A 138 42.72 30.23 3.68
CA ASP A 138 44.01 29.75 3.15
C ASP A 138 45.04 29.55 4.28
N GLU A 139 44.96 30.37 5.33
CA GLU A 139 45.79 30.27 6.54
C GLU A 139 45.68 28.92 7.26
N THR A 140 44.50 28.30 7.30
CA THR A 140 44.33 26.98 7.94
C THR A 140 44.97 25.84 7.13
N VAL A 141 45.03 25.99 5.81
CA VAL A 141 45.63 24.98 4.91
C VAL A 141 47.16 25.08 4.96
N ASP A 142 47.69 26.30 4.97
CA ASP A 142 49.14 26.55 5.10
C ASP A 142 49.68 26.14 6.47
N ALA A 143 48.95 26.44 7.56
CA ALA A 143 49.36 26.06 8.91
C ALA A 143 49.40 24.53 9.14
N LEU A 144 48.49 23.79 8.49
CA LEU A 144 48.49 22.31 8.54
C LEU A 144 49.63 21.72 7.70
N ALA A 145 49.94 22.30 6.54
CA ALA A 145 51.06 21.84 5.71
C ALA A 145 52.43 22.06 6.37
N GLU A 146 52.56 23.10 7.20
CA GLU A 146 53.80 23.44 7.90
C GLU A 146 54.00 22.62 9.18
N ALA A 147 52.92 22.14 9.81
CA ALA A 147 52.96 21.27 10.99
C ALA A 147 53.36 19.80 10.70
N PHE A 148 53.33 19.37 9.44
CA PHE A 148 53.70 18.02 9.00
C PHE A 148 55.05 17.96 8.27
N ARG A 149 55.87 19.01 8.35
CA ARG A 149 57.26 19.05 7.89
C ARG A 149 58.23 18.99 9.08
#